data_AF-A0A3R6AQF9-F1
#
_entry.id   AF-A0A3R6AQF9-F1
#
_cell.length_a   1.000
_cell.length_b   1.000
_cell.length_c   1.000
_cell.angle_alpha   90.00
_cell.angle_beta   90.00
_cell.angle_gamma   90.00
#
_symmetry.space_group_name_H-M   'P 1'
#
loop_
_entity.id
_entity.type
_entity.pdbx_description
1 polymer ?
#
loop_
_entity_poly.entity_id
_entity_poly.type
_entity_poly.pdbx_seq_one_letter_code
_entity_poly.pdbx_strand_id
1 'polypeptide(L)'
;MFFINGIEWKIEFVHGASHKLMRSDGSISLAVTDWNDRIIYVSDKPENGYLRKILAHELCHCFCFSYNIHMPIEQEEYLADWISLYGTDLIYLLDDLMSNINWRAA
;
A
#
# COMPACT_ATOMS: atom_id res chain seq x y z
N MET A 1 5.14 -1.83 -13.72
CA MET A 1 5.09 -3.18 -13.13
C MET A 1 6.17 -3.30 -12.09
N PHE A 2 5.91 -4.07 -11.04
CA PHE A 2 6.86 -4.38 -9.97
C PHE A 2 6.60 -5.80 -9.46
N PHE A 3 7.53 -6.34 -8.67
CA PHE A 3 7.45 -7.69 -8.14
C PHE A 3 7.50 -7.68 -6.62
N ILE A 4 6.63 -8.47 -5.99
CA ILE A 4 6.69 -8.76 -4.55
C ILE A 4 6.68 -10.28 -4.41
N ASN A 5 7.69 -10.84 -3.74
CA ASN A 5 7.82 -12.28 -3.53
C ASN A 5 7.64 -13.14 -4.81
N GLY A 6 8.14 -12.67 -5.95
CA GLY A 6 8.01 -13.35 -7.25
C GLY A 6 6.66 -13.20 -7.94
N ILE A 7 5.69 -12.50 -7.34
CA ILE A 7 4.39 -12.19 -7.93
C ILE A 7 4.47 -10.82 -8.62
N GLU A 8 4.06 -10.78 -9.88
CA GLU A 8 4.00 -9.56 -10.68
C GLU A 8 2.75 -8.74 -10.35
N TRP A 9 2.95 -7.46 -10.07
CA TRP A 9 1.89 -6.49 -9.79
C TRP A 9 1.95 -5.30 -10.75
N LYS A 10 0.77 -4.72 -10.99
CA LYS A 10 0.58 -3.52 -11.82
C LYS A 10 -0.14 -2.42 -11.06
N ILE A 11 0.05 -1.19 -11.50
CA ILE A 11 -0.73 -0.04 -11.05
C ILE A 11 -1.41 0.52 -12.31
N GLU A 12 -2.72 0.67 -12.25
CA GLU A 12 -3.51 1.23 -13.35
C GLU A 12 -4.37 2.38 -12.84
N PHE A 13 -4.25 3.54 -13.49
CA PHE A 13 -5.09 4.69 -13.21
C PHE A 13 -6.41 4.54 -13.97
N VAL A 14 -7.53 4.69 -13.26
CA VAL A 14 -8.87 4.59 -13.80
C VAL A 14 -9.68 5.83 -13.42
N HIS A 15 -10.66 6.16 -14.24
CA HIS A 15 -11.55 7.28 -13.95
C HIS A 15 -12.22 7.07 -12.58
N GLY A 16 -12.27 8.11 -11.75
CA GLY A 16 -12.81 8.03 -10.38
C GLY A 16 -14.31 7.71 -10.25
N ALA A 17 -14.99 7.29 -11.32
CA ALA A 17 -16.35 6.73 -11.33
C ALA A 17 -16.39 5.30 -11.91
N SER A 18 -15.24 4.67 -12.09
CA SER A 18 -15.10 3.31 -12.59
C SER A 18 -15.67 2.31 -11.60
N HIS A 19 -16.37 1.29 -12.10
CA HIS A 19 -16.87 0.16 -11.31
C HIS A 19 -15.74 -0.60 -10.57
N LYS A 20 -14.50 -0.52 -11.07
CA LYS A 20 -13.31 -1.11 -10.43
C LYS A 20 -12.97 -0.47 -9.08
N LEU A 21 -13.42 0.77 -8.84
CA LEU A 21 -13.24 1.47 -7.57
C LEU A 21 -14.48 1.38 -6.67
N MET A 22 -15.57 0.77 -7.16
CA MET A 22 -16.82 0.69 -6.43
C MET A 22 -16.77 -0.50 -5.48
N ARG A 23 -16.96 -0.24 -4.19
CA ARG A 23 -17.09 -1.27 -3.16
C ARG A 23 -18.49 -1.90 -3.24
N SER A 24 -18.64 -3.06 -2.63
CA SER A 24 -19.90 -3.83 -2.60
C SER A 24 -21.06 -3.10 -1.90
N ASP A 25 -20.76 -2.10 -1.08
CA ASP A 25 -21.74 -1.22 -0.43
C ASP A 25 -22.16 0.01 -1.29
N GLY A 26 -21.62 0.13 -2.51
CA GLY A 26 -21.87 1.24 -3.43
C GLY A 26 -21.02 2.49 -3.17
N SER A 27 -20.13 2.48 -2.17
CA SER A 27 -19.14 3.54 -1.97
C SER A 27 -18.02 3.48 -3.02
N ILE A 28 -17.44 4.63 -3.35
CA ILE A 28 -16.33 4.73 -4.30
C ILE A 28 -15.03 4.94 -3.51
N SER A 29 -14.09 4.01 -3.65
CA SER A 29 -12.75 4.15 -3.08
C SER A 29 -11.83 4.96 -4.00
N LEU A 30 -10.75 5.50 -3.45
CA LEU A 30 -9.71 6.19 -4.24
C LEU A 30 -8.68 5.23 -4.83
N ALA A 31 -8.53 4.05 -4.24
CA ALA A 31 -7.81 2.93 -4.82
C ALA A 31 -8.37 1.61 -4.30
N VAL A 32 -8.06 0.53 -5.01
CA VAL A 32 -8.38 -0.85 -4.65
C VAL A 32 -7.27 -1.77 -5.15
N THR A 33 -6.79 -2.66 -4.27
CA THR A 33 -5.93 -3.78 -4.63
C THR A 33 -6.76 -5.00 -5.00
N ASP A 34 -6.65 -5.46 -6.25
CA ASP A 34 -7.31 -6.66 -6.74
C ASP A 34 -6.32 -7.82 -6.92
N TRP A 35 -6.52 -8.89 -6.15
CA TRP A 35 -5.69 -10.10 -6.22
C TRP A 35 -5.88 -10.92 -7.50
N ASN A 36 -7.10 -10.97 -8.05
CA ASN A 36 -7.38 -11.77 -9.25
C ASN A 36 -6.65 -11.22 -10.46
N ASP A 37 -6.70 -9.89 -10.60
CA ASP A 37 -6.05 -9.17 -11.68
C ASP A 37 -4.54 -8.92 -11.38
N ARG A 38 -4.16 -8.94 -10.09
CA ARG A 38 -2.84 -8.49 -9.57
C ARG A 38 -2.55 -7.03 -9.95
N ILE A 39 -3.56 -6.19 -9.76
CA ILE A 39 -3.53 -4.78 -10.13
C ILE A 39 -4.00 -3.93 -8.94
N ILE A 40 -3.28 -2.84 -8.69
CA ILE A 40 -3.75 -1.72 -7.89
C ILE A 40 -4.45 -0.76 -8.84
N TYR A 41 -5.78 -0.66 -8.72
CA TYR A 41 -6.56 0.35 -9.43
C TYR A 41 -6.55 1.64 -8.62
N VAL A 42 -6.16 2.75 -9.24
CA VAL A 42 -6.07 4.06 -8.58
C VAL A 42 -6.93 5.06 -9.32
N SER A 43 -7.72 5.84 -8.59
CA SER A 43 -8.49 6.96 -9.14
C SER A 43 -7.55 7.99 -9.76
N ASP A 44 -7.98 8.66 -10.82
CA ASP A 44 -7.27 9.76 -11.48
C ASP A 44 -7.38 11.11 -10.74
N LYS A 45 -8.07 11.14 -9.59
CA LYS A 45 -8.31 12.35 -8.79
C LYS A 45 -7.20 12.72 -7.79
N PRO A 46 -6.55 11.78 -7.07
CA PRO A 46 -5.53 12.11 -6.07
C PRO A 46 -4.21 12.58 -6.69
N GLU A 47 -3.61 13.62 -6.12
CA GLU A 47 -2.30 14.14 -6.56
C GLU A 47 -1.26 14.16 -5.42
N ASN A 48 0.02 14.12 -5.80
CA ASN A 48 1.17 14.41 -4.94
C ASN A 48 1.23 13.58 -3.64
N GLY A 49 1.39 14.24 -2.49
CA GLY A 49 1.54 13.59 -1.18
C GLY A 49 0.35 12.73 -0.78
N TYR A 50 -0.83 12.98 -1.35
CA TYR A 50 -2.01 12.16 -1.08
C TYR A 50 -1.97 10.84 -1.88
N LEU A 51 -1.56 10.89 -3.16
CA LEU A 51 -1.31 9.69 -3.97
C LEU A 51 -0.27 8.79 -3.32
N ARG A 52 0.80 9.37 -2.75
CA ARG A 52 1.83 8.62 -2.02
C ARG A 52 1.25 7.81 -0.86
N LYS A 53 0.37 8.42 -0.06
CA LYS A 53 -0.29 7.75 1.07
C LYS A 53 -1.19 6.61 0.61
N ILE A 54 -1.99 6.85 -0.42
CA ILE A 54 -2.87 5.82 -1.00
C ILE A 54 -2.04 4.63 -1.49
N LEU A 55 -0.99 4.87 -2.28
CA LEU A 55 -0.14 3.78 -2.78
C LEU A 55 0.57 3.02 -1.66
N ALA A 56 0.99 3.68 -0.58
CA ALA A 56 1.59 2.99 0.57
C ALA A 56 0.59 2.05 1.27
N HIS A 57 -0.67 2.48 1.40
CA HIS A 57 -1.76 1.65 1.91
C HIS A 57 -1.97 0.42 1.01
N GLU A 58 -2.14 0.61 -0.29
CA GLU A 58 -2.38 -0.50 -1.24
C GLU A 58 -1.19 -1.46 -1.37
N LEU A 59 0.04 -0.95 -1.25
CA LEU A 59 1.22 -1.82 -1.22
C LEU A 59 1.19 -2.73 0.00
N CYS A 60 0.68 -2.30 1.15
CA CYS A 60 0.53 -3.17 2.32
C CYS A 60 -0.32 -4.41 1.98
N HIS A 61 -1.47 -4.23 1.33
CA HIS A 61 -2.29 -5.35 0.84
C HIS A 61 -1.55 -6.24 -0.13
N CYS A 62 -0.83 -5.67 -1.10
CA CYS A 62 -0.03 -6.45 -2.04
C CYS A 62 1.02 -7.31 -1.33
N PHE A 63 1.66 -6.80 -0.26
CA PHE A 63 2.57 -7.58 0.57
C PHE A 63 1.84 -8.70 1.32
N CYS A 64 0.69 -8.41 1.94
CA CYS A 64 -0.11 -9.42 2.62
C CYS A 64 -0.45 -10.59 1.68
N PHE A 65 -0.97 -10.28 0.49
CA PHE A 65 -1.26 -11.26 -0.53
C PHE A 65 -0.02 -12.03 -0.98
N SER A 66 1.07 -11.32 -1.30
CA SER A 66 2.24 -11.93 -1.93
C SER A 66 3.02 -12.85 -0.99
N TYR A 67 2.95 -12.61 0.33
CA TYR A 67 3.56 -13.44 1.36
C TYR A 67 2.57 -14.42 2.00
N ASN A 68 1.33 -14.50 1.50
CA ASN A 68 0.26 -15.32 2.05
C ASN A 68 0.05 -15.08 3.56
N ILE A 69 0.07 -13.81 3.95
CA ILE A 69 -0.19 -13.34 5.31
C ILE A 69 -1.70 -13.20 5.45
N HIS A 70 -2.27 -13.88 6.44
CA HIS A 70 -3.70 -13.84 6.71
C HIS A 70 -3.95 -13.14 8.04
N MET A 71 -4.83 -12.15 8.00
CA MET A 71 -5.31 -11.44 9.18
C MET A 71 -6.79 -11.08 8.99
N PRO A 72 -7.55 -10.85 10.08
CA PRO A 72 -8.87 -10.26 9.99
C PRO A 72 -8.83 -8.94 9.21
N ILE A 73 -9.81 -8.71 8.33
CA ILE A 73 -9.81 -7.56 7.42
C ILE A 73 -9.66 -6.21 8.13
N GLU A 74 -10.29 -6.05 9.30
CA GLU A 74 -10.16 -4.83 10.11
C GLU A 74 -8.72 -4.60 10.59
N GLN A 75 -7.98 -5.67 10.89
CA GLN A 75 -6.58 -5.57 11.29
C GLN A 75 -5.69 -5.27 10.09
N GLU A 76 -6.01 -5.82 8.91
CA GLU A 76 -5.27 -5.55 7.68
C GLU A 76 -5.38 -4.08 7.27
N GLU A 77 -6.60 -3.56 7.24
CA GLU A 77 -6.89 -2.16 6.94
C GLU A 77 -6.23 -1.22 7.96
N TYR A 78 -6.27 -1.57 9.25
CA TYR A 78 -5.55 -0.82 10.29
C TYR A 78 -4.04 -0.78 10.04
N LEU A 79 -3.44 -1.91 9.67
CA LEU A 79 -2.01 -1.98 9.35
C LEU A 79 -1.69 -1.14 8.10
N ALA A 80 -2.51 -1.23 7.07
CA ALA A 80 -2.36 -0.47 5.83
C ALA A 80 -2.45 1.04 6.08
N ASP A 81 -3.40 1.49 6.89
CA ASP A 81 -3.53 2.88 7.35
C ASP A 81 -2.31 3.33 8.15
N TRP A 82 -1.84 2.48 9.07
CA TRP A 82 -0.65 2.79 9.86
C TRP A 82 0.59 2.96 8.98
N ILE A 83 0.79 2.08 7.98
CA ILE A 83 1.89 2.19 7.01
C ILE A 83 1.77 3.47 6.19
N SER A 84 0.57 3.80 5.73
CA SER A 84 0.27 5.00 4.95
C SER A 84 0.57 6.29 5.72
N LEU A 85 0.25 6.32 7.01
CA LEU A 85 0.39 7.51 7.86
C LEU A 85 1.79 7.65 8.46
N TYR A 86 2.38 6.55 8.95
CA TYR A 86 3.58 6.59 9.80
C TYR A 86 4.76 5.79 9.25
N GLY A 87 4.51 4.83 8.35
CA GLY A 87 5.54 3.88 7.91
C GLY A 87 6.76 4.55 7.27
N THR A 88 6.53 5.62 6.50
CA THR A 88 7.65 6.38 5.89
C THR A 88 8.53 7.07 6.91
N ASP A 89 7.91 7.76 7.87
CA ASP A 89 8.64 8.52 8.87
C ASP A 89 9.44 7.58 9.79
N LEU A 90 8.88 6.39 10.06
CA LEU A 90 9.60 5.34 10.77
C LEU A 90 10.85 4.90 10.01
N ILE A 91 10.75 4.60 8.71
CA ILE A 91 11.91 4.13 7.93
C ILE A 91 12.99 5.22 7.87
N TYR A 92 12.62 6.49 7.66
CA TYR A 92 13.60 7.57 7.66
C TYR A 92 14.28 7.76 9.02
N LEU A 93 13.51 7.66 10.11
CA LEU A 93 14.08 7.69 11.45
C LEU A 93 15.02 6.50 11.69
N LEU A 94 14.65 5.30 11.24
CA LEU A 94 15.47 4.10 11.34
C LEU A 94 16.80 4.28 10.60
N ASP A 95 16.76 4.76 9.36
CA ASP A 95 17.96 4.95 8.53
C ASP A 95 18.90 6.00 9.14
N ASP A 96 18.35 7.08 9.71
CA ASP A 96 19.13 8.10 10.43
C ASP A 96 19.80 7.49 11.69
N LEU A 97 19.05 6.75 12.50
CA LEU A 97 19.60 6.09 13.69
C LEU A 97 20.71 5.10 13.32
N MET A 98 20.50 4.26 12.30
CA MET A 98 21.48 3.27 11.85
C MET A 98 22.77 3.91 11.31
N SER A 99 22.67 5.11 10.72
CA SER A 99 23.83 5.87 10.25
C SER A 99 24.66 6.46 11.40
N ASN A 100 24.02 6.73 12.54
CA ASN A 100 24.63 7.40 13.69
C ASN A 100 25.06 6.42 14.81
N ILE A 101 24.53 5.19 14.83
CA ILE A 101 24.89 4.17 15.83
C ILE A 101 26.14 3.41 15.37
N ASN A 102 27.22 3.47 16.18
CA ASN A 102 28.37 2.58 16.01
C ASN A 102 28.13 1.22 16.68
N TRP A 103 27.29 0.39 16.06
CA TRP A 103 26.88 -0.92 16.58
C TRP A 103 27.98 -1.99 16.49
N ARG A 104 29.14 -1.67 15.89
CA ARG A 104 30.32 -2.53 15.82
C ARG A 104 31.36 -2.21 16.91
N ALA A 105 31.09 -1.26 17.79
CA ALA A 105 31.97 -0.91 18.92
C ALA A 105 31.63 -1.67 20.22
N ALA A 106 30.75 -2.68 20.17
CA ALA A 106 30.39 -3.56 21.29
C ALA A 106 31.10 -4.91 21.19
#